data_AF-A0A7W0WS30-F1
#
_entry.id   AF-A0A7W0WS30-F1
#
_cell.length_a   1.000
_cell.length_b   1.000
_cell.length_c   1.000
_cell.angle_alpha   90.00
_cell.angle_beta   90.00
_cell.angle_gamma   90.00
#
_symmetry.space_group_name_H-M   'P 1'
#
loop_
_entity.id
_entity.type
_entity.pdbx_description
1 polymer ?
#
loop_
_entity_poly.entity_id
_entity_poly.type
_entity_poly.pdbx_seq_one_letter_code
_entity_poly.pdbx_strand_id
1 'polypeptide(L)' 'MTGDRFEYANGALLKFCGRQILGVGWRDVFSERDHATMAGAIAAAISGQTRRHAVHCIKGGTTVVVEVSLSPT' A
#
# COMPACT_ATOMS: atom_id res chain seq x y z
N MET A 1 -4.67 5.80 -16.11
CA MET A 1 -4.71 4.33 -15.98
C MET A 1 -3.76 3.97 -14.86
N THR A 2 -4.29 3.89 -13.62
CA THR A 2 -4.82 2.69 -12.91
C THR A 2 -3.68 1.93 -12.23
N GLY A 3 -3.52 2.22 -10.94
CA GLY A 3 -2.39 1.84 -10.07
C GLY A 3 -2.29 2.70 -8.80
N ASP A 4 -2.96 3.86 -8.78
CA ASP A 4 -2.95 4.77 -7.61
C ASP A 4 -3.97 4.41 -6.53
N ARG A 5 -4.98 3.60 -6.85
CA ARG A 5 -6.07 3.23 -5.94
C ARG A 5 -6.08 1.73 -5.69
N PHE A 6 -6.54 1.32 -4.52
CA PHE A 6 -6.76 -0.09 -4.24
C PHE A 6 -8.01 -0.59 -4.99
N GLU A 7 -7.80 -1.47 -5.95
CA GLU A 7 -8.89 -2.16 -6.67
C GLU A 7 -9.27 -3.48 -5.99
N TYR A 8 -8.30 -4.10 -5.31
CA TYR A 8 -8.47 -5.30 -4.52
C TYR A 8 -7.81 -5.14 -3.14
N ALA A 9 -8.44 -5.71 -2.12
CA ALA A 9 -7.90 -5.81 -0.78
C ALA A 9 -8.34 -7.12 -0.15
N ASN A 10 -7.40 -7.89 0.41
CA ASN A 10 -7.75 -9.10 1.12
C ASN A 10 -8.45 -8.78 2.46
N GLY A 11 -9.15 -9.77 3.03
CA GLY A 11 -9.91 -9.59 4.27
C GLY A 11 -9.06 -9.17 5.49
N ALA A 12 -7.76 -9.47 5.48
CA ALA A 12 -6.83 -9.05 6.54
C ALA A 12 -6.54 -7.55 6.46
N LEU A 13 -6.28 -7.01 5.26
CA LEU A 13 -6.06 -5.59 5.03
C LEU A 13 -7.32 -4.77 5.36
N LEU A 14 -8.50 -5.26 4.96
CA LEU A 14 -9.78 -4.61 5.29
C LEU A 14 -9.99 -4.52 6.81
N LYS A 15 -9.75 -5.62 7.55
CA LYS A 15 -9.82 -5.64 9.02
C LYS A 15 -8.77 -4.72 9.64
N PHE A 16 -7.56 -4.68 9.09
CA PHE A 16 -6.48 -3.83 9.59
C PHE A 16 -6.81 -2.35 9.41
N CYS A 17 -7.26 -1.93 8.23
CA CYS A 17 -7.57 -0.53 7.94
C CYS A 17 -8.85 -0.04 8.63
N GLY A 18 -9.74 -0.94 9.07
CA GLY A 18 -10.97 -0.59 9.80
C GLY A 18 -11.99 0.21 8.98
N ARG A 19 -11.77 0.34 7.66
CA ARG A 19 -12.61 1.05 6.70
C ARG A 19 -12.53 0.39 5.33
N GLN A 20 -13.50 0.70 4.45
CA GLN A 20 -13.46 0.31 3.05
C GLN A 20 -12.28 1.01 2.37
N ILE A 21 -11.22 0.26 2.05
CA ILE A 21 -10.00 0.77 1.40
C ILE A 21 -10.09 0.75 -0.13
N LEU A 22 -11.09 0.07 -0.68
CA LEU A 22 -11.30 0.01 -2.13
C LEU A 22 -11.62 1.40 -2.67
N GLY A 23 -10.95 1.78 -3.76
CA GLY A 23 -11.05 3.12 -4.35
C GLY A 23 -10.27 4.21 -3.62
N VAL A 24 -9.69 3.93 -2.45
CA VAL A 24 -8.82 4.86 -1.72
C VAL A 24 -7.44 4.87 -2.37
N GLY A 25 -6.79 6.04 -2.42
CA GLY A 25 -5.43 6.16 -2.90
C GLY A 25 -4.43 5.55 -1.92
N TRP A 26 -3.40 4.85 -2.40
CA TRP A 26 -2.37 4.30 -1.50
C TRP A 26 -1.65 5.40 -0.70
N ARG A 27 -1.57 6.61 -1.25
CA ARG A 27 -1.00 7.80 -0.58
C ARG A 27 -1.79 8.23 0.67
N ASP A 28 -3.09 7.95 0.72
CA ASP A 28 -3.96 8.27 1.86
C ASP A 28 -3.88 7.21 2.98
N VAL A 29 -3.13 6.13 2.73
CA VAL A 29 -2.97 4.99 3.63
C VAL A 29 -1.56 4.96 4.21
N PHE A 30 -0.55 5.28 3.40
CA PHE A 30 0.85 5.31 3.82
C PHE A 30 1.31 6.73 4.17
N SER A 31 2.21 6.83 5.14
CA SER A 31 2.85 8.09 5.52
C SER A 31 3.61 8.71 4.36
N GLU A 32 3.64 10.05 4.27
CA GLU A 32 4.33 10.80 3.21
C GLU A 32 5.79 10.38 3.04
N ARG A 33 6.48 10.04 4.14
CA ARG A 33 7.88 9.59 4.10
C ARG A 33 8.09 8.30 3.29
N ASP A 34 7.06 7.46 3.19
CA ASP A 34 7.12 6.17 2.50
C ASP A 34 6.56 6.27 1.08
N HIS A 35 6.12 7.46 0.62
CA HIS A 35 5.53 7.60 -0.71
C HIS A 35 6.54 7.30 -1.82
N ALA A 36 7.80 7.73 -1.66
CA ALA A 36 8.85 7.43 -2.62
C ALA A 36 9.17 5.91 -2.65
N THR A 37 9.25 5.28 -1.48
CA THR A 37 9.47 3.84 -1.33
C THR A 37 8.35 3.04 -2.00
N MET A 38 7.08 3.41 -1.74
CA MET A 38 5.92 2.75 -2.33
C MET A 38 5.84 2.95 -3.84
N ALA A 39 6.09 4.17 -4.34
CA ALA A 39 6.11 4.42 -5.79
C ALA A 39 7.19 3.58 -6.49
N GLY A 40 8.38 3.48 -5.89
CA GLY A 40 9.45 2.61 -6.39
C GLY A 40 9.08 1.13 -6.34
N ALA A 41 8.44 0.67 -5.27
CA ALA A 41 7.95 -0.70 -5.13
C ALA A 41 6.89 -1.04 -6.19
N ILE A 42 5.96 -0.12 -6.47
CA ILE A 42 4.94 -0.27 -7.51
C ILE A 42 5.60 -0.36 -8.90
N ALA A 43 6.54 0.55 -9.21
CA ALA A 43 7.27 0.52 -10.47
C ALA A 43 8.09 -0.77 -10.65
N ALA A 44 8.71 -1.27 -9.57
CA ALA A 44 9.43 -2.53 -9.56
C ALA A 44 8.48 -3.72 -9.81
N ALA A 45 7.31 -3.73 -9.16
CA ALA A 45 6.30 -4.77 -9.35
C ALA A 45 5.75 -4.79 -10.79
N ILE A 46 5.49 -3.63 -11.39
CA ILE A 46 5.11 -3.52 -12.81
C ILE A 46 6.19 -4.11 -13.73
N SER A 47 7.47 -3.96 -13.34
CA SER A 47 8.62 -4.50 -14.08
C SER A 47 8.90 -5.99 -13.80
N GLY A 48 7.99 -6.70 -13.12
CA GLY A 48 8.16 -8.12 -12.80
C GLY A 48 8.98 -8.40 -11.53
N GLN A 49 9.38 -7.37 -10.77
CA GLN A 49 10.21 -7.54 -9.57
C GLN A 49 9.37 -7.45 -8.30
N THR A 50 9.35 -8.52 -7.52
CA THR A 50 8.68 -8.55 -6.21
C THR A 50 9.70 -8.45 -5.08
N ARG A 51 9.57 -7.42 -4.25
CA ARG A 51 10.40 -7.18 -3.07
C ARG A 51 9.51 -6.80 -1.87
N ARG A 52 10.03 -7.05 -0.67
CA ARG A 52 9.39 -6.69 0.60
C ARG A 52 9.87 -5.32 1.05
N HIS A 53 8.95 -4.50 1.53
CA HIS A 53 9.17 -3.14 1.96
C HIS A 53 8.49 -2.91 3.31
N ALA A 54 9.24 -2.47 4.32
CA ALA A 54 8.65 -1.97 5.54
C ALA A 54 8.18 -0.53 5.31
N VAL A 55 6.89 -0.28 5.44
CA VAL A 55 6.28 1.04 5.26
C VAL A 55 5.34 1.37 6.41
N HIS A 56 5.10 2.65 6.62
CA HIS A 56 4.28 3.12 7.72
C HIS A 56 2.87 3.43 7.24
N CYS A 57 1.90 2.67 7.75
CA CYS A 57 0.49 2.89 7.53
C CYS A 57 -0.07 3.81 8.63
N ILE A 58 -0.90 4.79 8.25
CA ILE A 58 -1.62 5.64 9.18
C ILE A 58 -3.02 5.06 9.42
N LYS A 59 -3.34 4.72 10.67
CA LYS A 59 -4.65 4.22 11.11
C LYS A 59 -5.16 5.04 12.28
N GLY A 60 -6.21 5.85 12.05
CA GLY A 60 -6.89 6.60 13.11
C GLY A 60 -5.97 7.53 13.92
N GLY A 61 -4.98 8.15 13.26
CA GLY A 61 -3.96 8.99 13.89
C GLY A 61 -2.74 8.24 14.43
N THR A 62 -2.78 6.90 14.46
CA THR A 62 -1.65 6.06 14.88
C THR A 62 -0.85 5.58 13.68
N THR A 63 0.48 5.62 13.78
CA THR A 63 1.39 5.09 12.75
C THR A 63 1.79 3.66 13.10
N VAL A 64 1.63 2.72 12.15
CA VAL A 64 2.00 1.32 12.31
C VAL A 64 2.94 0.90 11.19
N VAL A 65 4.02 0.19 11.52
CA VAL A 65 4.92 -0.39 10.51
C VAL A 65 4.32 -1.68 9.98
N VAL A 66 4.23 -1.81 8.65
CA VAL A 66 3.75 -3.00 7.95
C VAL A 66 4.76 -3.43 6.89
N GLU A 67 4.93 -4.74 6.71
CA GLU A 67 5.70 -5.28 5.59
C GLU A 67 4.76 -5.47 4.38
N VAL A 68 5.10 -4.83 3.27
CA VAL A 68 4.35 -4.89 2.00
C VAL A 68 5.19 -5.60 0.96
N SER A 69 4.57 -6.53 0.22
CA SER A 69 5.17 -7.19 -0.94
C SER A 69 4.24 -6.97 -2.13
N LEU A 70 4.77 -6.46 -3.23
CA LEU A 70 4.00 -6.17 -4.45
C LEU A 70 4.37 -7.16 -5.56
N SER A 71 3.37 -7.80 -6.15
CA SER A 71 3.50 -8.66 -7.33
C SER A 71 2.85 -8.00 -8.55
N PRO A 72 3.24 -8.39 -9.77
CA PRO A 72 2.65 -7.85 -11.00
C PRO A 72 1.22 -8.40 -11.16
N THR A 73 0.21 -7.63 -10.73
CA THR A 73 -1.25 -7.77 -10.99
C THR A 73 -2.02 -6.78 -10.16
#